data_AF-A0A378LVK2-F1
#
_entry.id   AF-A0A378LVK2-F1
#
_cell.length_a   1.000
_cell.length_b   1.000
_cell.length_c   1.000
_cell.angle_alpha   90.00
_cell.angle_beta   90.00
_cell.angle_gamma   90.00
#
_symmetry.space_group_name_H-M   'P 1'
#
loop_
_entity.id
_entity.type
_entity.pdbx_description
1 polymer ?
#
loop_
_entity_poly.entity_id
_entity_poly.type
_entity_poly.pdbx_seq_one_letter_code
_entity_poly.pdbx_strand_id
1 'polypeptide(L)'
;MPVVAIELEEEEKKQKLLQLYRQVMSTEAKAFKSLKDLQDSDIWSDLSEKEQELLGQYEGKNVTILIFDDADKALEFINQAKKEGLFSEEQAEALINQINEQNQSYAHRM
;
A
#
# COMPACT_ATOMS: atom_id res chain seq x y z
N MET A 1 4.11 9.41 -3.76
CA MET A 1 2.86 8.63 -3.62
C MET A 1 3.22 7.40 -2.79
N PRO A 2 2.70 7.23 -1.56
CA PRO A 2 3.03 6.05 -0.78
C PRO A 2 2.52 4.77 -1.43
N VAL A 3 3.31 3.71 -1.34
CA VAL A 3 2.95 2.39 -1.83
C VAL A 3 2.93 1.40 -0.66
N VAL A 4 1.81 0.72 -0.51
CA VAL A 4 1.59 -0.28 0.55
C VAL A 4 1.31 -1.63 -0.11
N ALA A 5 2.20 -2.60 0.10
CA ALA A 5 2.03 -3.97 -0.36
C ALA A 5 1.56 -4.83 0.81
N ILE A 6 0.48 -5.58 0.60
CA ILE A 6 -0.16 -6.35 1.66
C ILE A 6 -0.32 -7.78 1.19
N GLU A 7 0.27 -8.71 1.94
CA GLU A 7 0.06 -10.14 1.79
C GLU A 7 -1.15 -10.56 2.63
N LEU A 8 -2.23 -10.99 1.99
CA LEU A 8 -3.43 -11.50 2.66
C LEU A 8 -3.78 -12.85 2.06
N GLU A 9 -3.77 -13.88 2.90
CA GLU A 9 -4.18 -15.24 2.51
C GLU A 9 -5.71 -15.40 2.51
N GLU A 10 -6.41 -14.64 3.35
CA GLU A 10 -7.87 -14.72 3.51
C GLU A 10 -8.59 -13.77 2.54
N GLU A 11 -9.31 -14.35 1.56
CA GLU A 11 -10.06 -13.59 0.56
C GLU A 11 -11.13 -12.68 1.18
N GLU A 12 -11.79 -13.08 2.28
CA GLU A 12 -12.77 -12.24 2.96
C GLU A 12 -12.13 -10.98 3.57
N LYS A 13 -10.97 -11.12 4.22
CA LYS A 13 -10.20 -9.99 4.73
C LYS A 13 -9.74 -9.08 3.61
N LYS A 14 -9.30 -9.65 2.48
CA LYS A 14 -8.91 -8.90 1.28
C LYS A 14 -10.06 -8.06 0.73
N GLN A 15 -11.28 -8.61 0.64
CA GLN A 15 -12.44 -7.85 0.18
C GLN A 15 -12.81 -6.70 1.13
N LYS A 16 -12.83 -6.96 2.45
CA LYS A 16 -13.07 -5.92 3.46
C LYS A 16 -12.03 -4.82 3.39
N LEU A 17 -10.77 -5.20 3.23
CA LEU A 17 -9.65 -4.28 3.15
C LEU A 17 -9.71 -3.41 1.88
N LEU A 18 -10.07 -4.00 0.73
CA LEU A 18 -10.29 -3.25 -0.51
C LEU A 18 -11.50 -2.32 -0.42
N GLN A 19 -12.56 -2.72 0.28
CA GLN A 19 -13.72 -1.87 0.53
C GLN A 19 -13.34 -0.67 1.39
N LEU A 20 -12.62 -0.89 2.48
CA LEU A 20 -12.10 0.18 3.35
C LEU A 20 -11.20 1.13 2.57
N TYR A 21 -10.28 0.59 1.77
CA TYR A 21 -9.39 1.39 0.93
C TYR A 21 -10.16 2.30 -0.03
N ARG A 22 -11.21 1.79 -0.67
CA ARG A 22 -12.09 2.59 -1.55
C ARG A 22 -12.85 3.66 -0.78
N GLN A 23 -13.25 3.41 0.48
CA GLN A 23 -13.90 4.43 1.30
C GLN A 23 -12.94 5.58 1.63
N VAL A 24 -11.69 5.25 1.98
CA VAL A 24 -10.66 6.27 2.30
C VAL A 24 -10.26 7.09 1.06
N MET A 25 -10.11 6.43 -0.10
CA MET A 25 -9.67 7.04 -1.35
C MET A 25 -10.80 7.68 -2.18
N SER A 26 -12.07 7.40 -1.87
CA SER A 26 -13.30 7.86 -2.54
C SER A 26 -13.39 7.61 -4.06
N THR A 27 -12.54 8.22 -4.90
CA THR A 27 -12.63 8.18 -6.38
C THR A 27 -11.34 7.82 -7.10
N GLU A 28 -10.17 7.89 -6.44
CA GLU A 28 -8.86 7.65 -7.07
C GLU A 28 -8.14 6.41 -6.51
N ALA A 29 -8.91 5.43 -6.04
CA ALA A 29 -8.40 4.18 -5.52
C ALA A 29 -7.64 3.38 -6.59
N LYS A 30 -6.31 3.40 -6.54
CA LYS A 30 -5.41 2.64 -7.41
C LYS A 30 -4.92 1.41 -6.66
N ALA A 31 -5.64 0.30 -6.83
CA ALA A 31 -5.32 -0.99 -6.23
C ALA A 31 -4.99 -2.04 -7.30
N PHE A 32 -3.92 -2.78 -7.09
CA PHE A 32 -3.42 -3.84 -7.97
C PHE A 32 -3.47 -5.17 -7.24
N LYS A 33 -3.87 -6.23 -7.95
CA LYS A 33 -4.02 -7.56 -7.34
C LYS A 33 -2.70 -8.33 -7.27
N SER A 34 -1.67 -7.84 -7.94
CA SER A 34 -0.33 -8.42 -7.96
C SER A 34 0.73 -7.35 -8.27
N LEU A 35 2.00 -7.66 -8.00
CA LEU A 35 3.12 -6.83 -8.45
C LEU A 35 3.17 -6.70 -9.97
N LYS A 36 2.85 -7.78 -10.69
CA LYS A 36 2.83 -7.78 -12.14
C LYS A 36 1.79 -6.80 -12.70
N ASP A 37 0.59 -6.77 -12.11
CA ASP A 37 -0.46 -5.83 -12.52
C ASP A 37 -0.01 -4.38 -12.35
N LEU A 38 0.77 -4.09 -11.30
CA LEU A 38 1.35 -2.77 -11.10
C LEU A 38 2.43 -2.47 -12.14
N GLN A 39 3.35 -3.41 -12.39
CA GLN A 39 4.42 -3.28 -13.39
C GLN A 39 3.89 -3.05 -14.81
N ASP A 40 2.76 -3.67 -15.14
CA ASP A 40 2.07 -3.49 -16.42
C ASP A 40 1.28 -2.16 -16.50
N SER A 41 1.25 -1.35 -15.42
CA SER A 41 0.52 -0.08 -15.35
C SER A 41 1.42 1.14 -15.53
N ASP A 42 0.82 2.27 -15.93
CA ASP A 42 1.54 3.55 -16.07
C ASP A 42 2.16 4.03 -14.75
N ILE A 43 1.62 3.62 -13.59
CA ILE A 43 2.10 4.02 -12.26
C ILE A 43 3.50 3.49 -11.99
N TRP A 44 3.85 2.31 -12.51
CA TRP A 44 5.18 1.73 -12.26
C TRP A 44 6.29 2.66 -12.74
N SER A 45 6.07 3.35 -13.85
CA SER A 45 7.02 4.32 -14.42
C SER A 45 7.10 5.61 -13.60
N ASP A 46 6.06 5.93 -12.82
CA ASP A 46 6.03 7.08 -11.89
C ASP A 46 6.69 6.76 -10.54
N LEU A 47 6.91 5.47 -10.21
CA LEU A 47 7.61 5.07 -9.00
C LEU A 47 9.11 5.27 -9.16
N SER A 48 9.77 5.70 -8.07
CA SER A 48 11.22 5.81 -8.07
C SER A 48 11.92 4.46 -7.91
N GLU A 49 13.20 4.37 -8.31
CA GLU A 49 13.99 3.12 -8.23
C GLU A 49 13.93 2.48 -6.84
N LYS A 50 14.05 3.27 -5.77
CA LYS A 50 13.94 2.78 -4.39
C LYS A 50 12.59 2.13 -4.08
N GLU A 51 11.50 2.66 -4.63
CA GLU A 51 10.15 2.10 -4.45
C GLU A 51 9.97 0.84 -5.28
N GLN A 52 10.49 0.82 -6.50
CA GLN A 52 10.51 -0.38 -7.33
C GLN A 52 11.34 -1.50 -6.69
N GLU A 53 12.51 -1.18 -6.12
CA GLU A 53 13.35 -2.12 -5.36
C GLU A 53 12.63 -2.65 -4.12
N LEU A 54 11.99 -1.78 -3.34
CA LEU A 54 11.17 -2.17 -2.19
C LEU A 54 10.02 -3.09 -2.60
N LEU A 55 9.45 -2.90 -3.79
CA LEU A 55 8.38 -3.74 -4.31
C LEU A 55 8.88 -5.07 -4.87
N GLY A 56 10.13 -5.12 -5.33
CA GLY A 56 10.78 -6.34 -5.84
C GLY A 56 10.78 -7.50 -4.83
N GLN A 57 10.78 -7.22 -3.53
CA GLN A 57 10.69 -8.26 -2.49
C GLN A 57 9.36 -9.05 -2.50
N TYR A 58 8.37 -8.58 -3.25
CA TYR A 58 7.07 -9.21 -3.41
C TYR A 58 6.90 -9.92 -4.77
N GLU A 59 7.97 -10.02 -5.57
CA GLU A 59 7.95 -10.78 -6.81
C GLU A 59 7.56 -12.24 -6.56
N GLY A 60 6.58 -12.73 -7.34
CA GLY A 60 6.02 -14.08 -7.18
C GLY A 60 5.14 -14.29 -5.95
N LYS A 61 4.95 -13.28 -5.08
CA LYS A 61 4.07 -13.36 -3.91
C LYS A 61 2.65 -12.93 -4.24
N ASN A 62 1.69 -13.48 -3.51
CA ASN A 62 0.28 -13.12 -3.64
C ASN A 62 -0.04 -11.88 -2.80
N VAL A 63 0.42 -10.72 -3.28
CA VAL A 63 0.21 -9.44 -2.61
C VAL A 63 -0.77 -8.55 -3.34
N THR A 64 -1.54 -7.79 -2.57
CA THR A 64 -2.34 -6.68 -3.07
C THR A 64 -1.55 -5.39 -2.85
N ILE A 65 -1.39 -4.59 -3.89
CA ILE A 65 -0.67 -3.32 -3.81
C ILE A 65 -1.67 -2.17 -3.85
N LEU A 66 -1.58 -1.29 -2.87
CA LEU A 66 -2.41 -0.10 -2.74
C LEU A 66 -1.54 1.14 -2.89
N ILE A 67 -1.95 2.04 -3.78
CA ILE A 67 -1.27 3.32 -4.02
C ILE A 67 -2.06 4.42 -3.34
N PHE A 68 -1.39 5.28 -2.60
CA PHE A 68 -2.01 6.42 -1.93
C PHE A 68 -1.55 7.73 -2.56
N ASP A 69 -2.41 8.74 -2.52
CA ASP A 69 -2.06 10.07 -3.02
C ASP A 69 -1.05 10.74 -2.07
N ASP A 70 -1.28 10.60 -0.77
CA ASP A 70 -0.44 11.14 0.29
C ASP A 70 -0.30 10.18 1.48
N ALA A 71 0.69 10.48 2.34
CA ALA A 71 0.99 9.66 3.50
C ALA A 71 -0.11 9.70 4.57
N ASP A 72 -0.84 10.81 4.73
CA ASP A 72 -1.90 10.92 5.73
C ASP A 72 -3.05 9.97 5.41
N LYS A 73 -3.41 9.83 4.13
CA LYS A 73 -4.40 8.85 3.65
C LYS A 73 -3.96 7.41 3.88
N ALA A 74 -2.68 7.12 3.65
CA ALA A 74 -2.13 5.79 3.90
C ALA A 74 -2.15 5.44 5.40
N LEU A 75 -1.81 6.40 6.26
CA LEU A 75 -1.86 6.26 7.71
C LEU A 75 -3.30 6.15 8.23
N GLU A 76 -4.24 6.94 7.70
CA GLU A 76 -5.66 6.85 8.03
C GLU A 76 -6.20 5.45 7.72
N PHE A 77 -5.90 4.94 6.52
CA PHE A 77 -6.29 3.61 6.09
C PHE A 77 -5.74 2.52 7.03
N ILE A 78 -4.45 2.55 7.36
CA ILE A 78 -3.86 1.55 8.27
C ILE A 78 -4.48 1.61 9.66
N ASN A 79 -4.72 2.82 10.19
CA ASN A 79 -5.36 2.98 11.48
C ASN A 79 -6.80 2.45 11.51
N GLN A 80 -7.56 2.66 10.43
CA GLN A 80 -8.91 2.09 10.31
C GLN A 80 -8.85 0.56 10.15
N ALA A 81 -7.95 0.04 9.32
CA ALA A 81 -7.76 -1.39 9.13
C ALA A 81 -7.33 -2.10 10.43
N LYS A 82 -6.48 -1.47 11.25
CA LYS A 82 -6.13 -1.96 12.60
C LYS A 82 -7.36 -2.00 13.51
N LYS A 83 -8.19 -0.95 13.53
CA LYS A 83 -9.40 -0.90 14.36
C LYS A 83 -10.43 -1.96 13.96
N GLU A 84 -10.52 -2.29 12.68
CA GLU A 84 -11.39 -3.35 12.16
C GLU A 84 -10.82 -4.77 12.33
N GLY A 85 -9.60 -4.90 12.88
CA GLY A 85 -8.93 -6.18 13.05
C GLY A 85 -8.47 -6.82 11.73
N LEU A 86 -8.35 -6.02 10.67
CA LEU A 86 -7.83 -6.46 9.37
C LEU A 86 -6.30 -6.58 9.36
N PHE A 87 -5.63 -5.83 10.23
CA PHE A 87 -4.20 -5.94 10.50
C PHE A 87 -3.93 -6.32 11.95
N SER A 88 -2.89 -7.12 12.16
CA SER A 88 -2.28 -7.23 13.49
C SER A 88 -1.58 -5.92 13.86
N GLU A 89 -1.30 -5.73 15.15
CA GLU A 89 -0.55 -4.58 15.64
C GLU A 89 0.84 -4.49 14.98
N GLU A 90 1.55 -5.61 14.89
CA GLU A 90 2.87 -5.69 14.25
C GLU A 90 2.81 -5.36 12.76
N GLN A 91 1.80 -5.86 12.03
CA GLN A 91 1.61 -5.53 10.62
C GLN A 91 1.31 -4.05 10.42
N ALA A 92 0.42 -3.48 11.24
CA ALA A 92 0.09 -2.06 11.16
C ALA A 92 1.31 -1.18 11.43
N GLU A 93 2.11 -1.49 12.46
CA GLU A 93 3.34 -0.75 12.77
C GLU A 93 4.38 -0.85 11.66
N ALA A 94 4.59 -2.04 11.09
CA ALA A 94 5.50 -2.22 9.96
C ALA A 94 5.10 -1.35 8.75
N LEU A 95 3.80 -1.33 8.42
CA LEU A 95 3.29 -0.52 7.30
C LEU A 95 3.39 0.99 7.58
N ILE A 96 3.13 1.42 8.82
CA ILE A 96 3.31 2.82 9.24
C ILE A 96 4.77 3.25 9.12
N ASN A 97 5.71 2.41 9.57
CA ASN A 97 7.14 2.69 9.47
C ASN A 97 7.58 2.80 8.00
N GLN A 98 7.12 1.88 7.14
CA GLN A 98 7.39 1.94 5.71
C GLN A 98 6.87 3.25 5.08
N ILE A 99 5.66 3.69 5.42
CA ILE A 99 5.11 4.96 4.90
C ILE A 99 5.95 6.14 5.39
N ASN A 100 6.35 6.15 6.65
CA ASN A 100 7.19 7.21 7.19
C ASN A 100 8.57 7.26 6.51
N GLU A 101 9.20 6.11 6.25
CA GLU A 101 10.46 6.03 5.51
C GLU A 101 10.33 6.49 4.06
N GLN A 102 9.23 6.12 3.40
CA GLN A 102 8.89 6.63 2.06
C GLN A 102 8.74 8.15 2.11
N ASN A 103 7.94 8.68 3.04
CA ASN A 103 7.66 10.12 3.16
C ASN A 103 8.93 10.94 3.48
N GLN A 104 9.82 10.43 4.34
CA GLN A 104 11.12 11.06 4.59
C GLN A 104 12.04 11.03 3.36
N SER A 105 12.00 9.95 2.56
CA SER A 105 12.74 9.87 1.30
C SER A 105 12.23 10.88 0.27
N TYR A 106 10.93 11.23 0.31
CA TYR A 106 10.32 12.26 -0.52
C TYR A 106 10.63 13.68 -0.06
N ALA A 107 10.64 13.94 1.26
CA ALA A 107 10.98 15.25 1.83
C ALA A 107 12.43 15.69 1.53
N HIS A 108 13.32 14.74 1.20
CA HIS A 108 14.69 15.03 0.79
C HIS A 108 14.84 15.29 -0.73
N ARG A 109 13.77 15.14 -1.52
CA ARG A 109 13.73 15.43 -2.97
C ARG A 109 13.12 16.80 -3.32
N MET A 110 12.62 17.56 -2.34
CA MET A 110 12.26 18.98 -2.49
C MET A 110 13.40 19.90 -2.05
#